data_AF-A0A1V8RMX2-F1
#
_entry.id   AF-A0A1V8RMX2-F1
#
_cell.length_a   1.000
_cell.length_b   1.000
_cell.length_c   1.000
_cell.angle_alpha   90.00
_cell.angle_beta   90.00
_cell.angle_gamma   90.00
#
_symmetry.space_group_name_H-M   'P 1'
#
loop_
_entity.id
_entity.type
_entity.pdbx_description
1 polymer ?
#
loop_
_entity_poly.entity_id
_entity_poly.type
_entity_poly.pdbx_seq_one_letter_code
_entity_poly.pdbx_strand_id
1 'polypeptide(L)'
;MMHAKTRLRAASSFGAIALALVLAGGAQAVTRPAVPDAQASVSTAEGLFPDAPYGVDPMVTGPVSASFKTQQAEAGCAKADWPDIPAACYPQ
;
A
#
# COMPACT_ATOMS: atom_id res chain seq x y z
N MET A 1 25.27 -11.96 55.48
CA MET A 1 25.10 -10.88 56.48
C MET A 1 24.06 -9.90 55.95
N MET A 2 22.94 -9.80 56.65
CA MET A 2 21.73 -9.05 56.27
C MET A 2 21.97 -7.54 56.43
N HIS A 3 21.69 -6.74 55.40
CA HIS A 3 21.73 -5.28 55.51
C HIS A 3 20.32 -4.72 55.69
N ALA A 4 20.21 -3.89 56.73
CA ALA A 4 19.00 -3.50 57.41
C ALA A 4 18.08 -2.57 56.59
N LYS A 5 16.78 -2.73 56.81
CA LYS A 5 15.70 -1.86 56.31
C LYS A 5 15.67 -0.55 57.10
N THR A 6 16.05 0.56 56.47
CA THR A 6 15.79 1.90 57.01
C THR A 6 14.45 2.40 56.48
N ARG A 7 13.43 2.40 57.34
CA ARG A 7 12.17 3.11 57.08
C ARG A 7 12.36 4.57 57.52
N LEU A 8 12.21 5.52 56.61
CA LEU A 8 12.13 6.94 56.97
C LEU A 8 10.77 7.52 56.57
N ARG A 9 10.22 8.25 57.54
CA ARG A 9 8.82 8.60 57.74
C ARG A 9 8.38 9.72 56.80
N ALA A 10 7.14 9.61 56.34
CA ALA A 10 6.41 10.67 55.67
C ALA A 10 6.22 11.87 56.62
N ALA A 11 6.46 13.08 56.12
CA ALA A 11 5.92 14.30 56.67
C ALA A 11 5.44 15.18 55.51
N SER A 12 4.13 15.23 55.36
CA SER A 12 3.39 16.05 54.40
C SER A 12 3.55 17.53 54.73
N SER A 13 3.86 18.36 53.73
CA SER A 13 3.73 19.81 53.81
C SER A 13 2.95 20.29 52.59
N PHE A 14 1.74 20.76 52.84
CA PHE A 14 0.84 21.35 51.85
C PHE A 14 1.45 22.64 51.30
N GLY A 15 1.65 22.70 49.99
CA GLY A 15 1.98 23.93 49.27
C GLY A 15 1.10 24.03 48.04
N ALA A 16 -0.07 24.66 48.18
CA ALA A 16 -0.90 25.06 47.06
C ALA A 16 -0.28 26.31 46.41
N ILE A 17 0.12 26.23 45.13
CA ILE A 17 0.36 27.40 44.30
C ILE A 17 -0.24 27.18 42.91
N ALA A 18 -0.90 28.24 42.47
CA ALA A 18 -1.85 28.36 41.39
C ALA A 18 -1.26 28.22 39.98
N LEU A 19 -2.10 27.66 39.11
CA LEU A 19 -2.51 28.18 37.79
C LEU A 19 -1.45 28.83 36.89
N ALA A 20 -1.15 28.15 35.78
CA ALA A 20 -0.90 28.83 34.51
C ALA A 20 -1.46 27.98 33.35
N LEU A 21 -2.61 28.41 32.82
CA LEU A 21 -3.11 28.01 31.52
C LEU A 21 -2.19 28.61 30.45
N VAL A 22 -1.49 27.77 29.69
CA VAL A 22 -0.94 28.17 28.39
C VAL A 22 -1.60 27.30 27.32
N LEU A 23 -2.65 27.86 26.72
CA LEU A 23 -3.22 27.40 25.47
C LEU A 23 -2.23 27.73 24.35
N ALA A 24 -1.24 26.85 24.12
CA ALA A 24 -0.45 26.89 22.90
C ALA A 24 -1.15 26.03 21.84
N GLY A 25 -2.06 26.65 21.09
CA GLY A 25 -2.58 26.12 19.85
C GLY A 25 -1.46 26.02 18.82
N GLY A 26 -0.78 24.87 18.77
CA GLY A 26 0.04 24.50 17.64
C GLY A 26 -0.85 23.85 16.60
N ALA A 27 -1.12 24.54 15.49
CA ALA A 27 -1.61 23.89 14.29
C ALA A 27 -0.58 22.81 13.91
N GLN A 28 -0.90 21.55 14.19
CA GLN A 28 -0.15 20.44 13.61
C GLN A 28 -0.48 20.52 12.12
N ALA A 29 0.44 21.08 11.33
CA ALA A 29 0.46 20.76 9.92
C ALA A 29 0.59 19.25 9.88
N VAL A 30 -0.53 18.57 9.60
CA VAL A 30 -0.51 17.16 9.26
C VAL A 30 0.30 17.13 7.97
N THR A 31 1.61 16.95 8.11
CA THR A 31 2.41 16.35 7.06
C THR A 31 1.73 15.01 6.86
N ARG A 32 0.82 14.97 5.88
CA ARG A 32 0.44 13.70 5.29
C ARG A 32 1.80 13.07 4.98
N PRO A 33 2.13 11.89 5.52
CA PRO A 33 3.29 11.20 4.99
C PRO A 33 3.08 11.24 3.49
N ALA A 34 4.08 11.76 2.76
CA ALA A 34 4.12 11.51 1.35
C ALA A 34 3.99 10.00 1.27
N VAL A 35 2.80 9.53 0.89
CA VAL A 35 2.65 8.17 0.40
C VAL A 35 3.73 8.16 -0.67
N PRO A 36 4.79 7.37 -0.51
CA PRO A 36 5.76 7.22 -1.59
C PRO A 36 4.88 6.99 -2.80
N ASP A 37 4.93 7.89 -3.78
CA ASP A 37 4.20 7.73 -5.02
C ASP A 37 4.61 6.34 -5.46
N ALA A 38 3.72 5.37 -5.23
CA ALA A 38 4.06 3.97 -5.30
C ALA A 38 4.27 3.83 -6.78
N GLN A 39 5.52 3.93 -7.22
CA GLN A 39 5.90 4.04 -8.63
C GLN A 39 5.01 3.05 -9.33
N ALA A 40 3.95 3.55 -9.99
CA ALA A 40 2.83 2.70 -10.33
C ALA A 40 3.45 1.66 -11.25
N SER A 41 3.60 0.44 -10.75
CA SER A 41 4.36 -0.57 -11.45
C SER A 41 3.50 -0.89 -12.65
N VAL A 42 3.87 -0.32 -13.80
CA VAL A 42 3.16 -0.53 -15.05
C VAL A 42 3.05 -2.03 -15.24
N SER A 43 1.83 -2.54 -15.27
CA SER A 43 1.57 -3.95 -15.51
C SER A 43 2.17 -4.33 -16.86
N THR A 44 2.38 -5.63 -17.07
CA THR A 44 2.86 -6.10 -18.36
C THR A 44 1.93 -5.68 -19.51
N ALA A 45 0.61 -5.71 -19.30
CA ALA A 45 -0.34 -5.34 -20.34
C ALA A 45 -0.31 -3.83 -20.66
N GLU A 46 -0.24 -2.97 -19.65
CA GLU A 46 -0.12 -1.51 -19.85
C GLU A 46 1.19 -1.15 -20.57
N GLY A 47 2.27 -1.91 -20.34
CA GLY A 47 3.53 -1.73 -21.07
C GLY A 47 3.47 -2.17 -22.53
N LEU A 48 2.67 -3.20 -22.85
CA LEU A 48 2.46 -3.69 -24.21
C LEU A 48 1.49 -2.82 -25.04
N PHE A 49 0.49 -2.23 -24.38
CA PHE A 49 -0.55 -1.42 -25.01
C PHE A 49 -0.65 -0.01 -24.39
N PRO A 50 0.38 0.84 -24.57
CA PRO A 50 0.44 2.16 -23.93
C PRO A 50 -0.62 3.15 -24.45
N ASP A 51 -1.25 2.88 -25.58
CA ASP A 51 -2.31 3.67 -26.20
C ASP A 51 -3.72 3.19 -25.82
N ALA A 52 -3.85 2.16 -24.98
CA ALA A 52 -5.11 1.60 -24.53
C ALA A 52 -5.38 1.89 -23.03
N PRO A 53 -5.69 3.15 -22.64
CA PRO A 53 -5.91 3.51 -21.24
C PRO A 53 -7.14 2.84 -20.60
N TYR A 54 -8.07 2.35 -21.43
CA TYR A 54 -9.25 1.61 -21.00
C TYR A 54 -9.14 0.09 -21.22
N GLY A 55 -7.95 -0.36 -21.65
CA GLY A 55 -7.62 -1.76 -21.85
C GLY A 55 -7.98 -2.35 -23.19
N VAL A 56 -7.61 -3.62 -23.33
CA VAL A 56 -7.82 -4.47 -24.50
C VAL A 56 -8.44 -5.80 -24.06
N ASP A 57 -9.08 -6.51 -25.00
CA ASP A 57 -9.60 -7.86 -24.73
C ASP A 57 -8.42 -8.81 -24.44
N PRO A 58 -8.45 -9.60 -23.36
CA PRO A 58 -7.45 -10.64 -23.11
C PRO A 58 -7.54 -11.80 -24.12
N MET A 59 -8.64 -11.93 -24.87
CA MET A 59 -8.82 -12.96 -25.89
C MET A 59 -8.69 -12.37 -27.30
N VAL A 60 -7.96 -13.09 -28.16
CA VAL A 60 -7.87 -12.73 -29.58
C VAL A 60 -9.16 -13.15 -30.28
N THR A 61 -9.87 -12.20 -30.87
CA THR A 61 -11.18 -12.41 -31.52
C THR A 61 -11.09 -12.92 -32.95
N GLY A 62 -9.89 -12.91 -33.56
CA GLY A 62 -9.63 -13.42 -34.90
C GLY A 62 -9.23 -14.92 -34.94
N PRO A 63 -9.10 -15.51 -36.14
CA PRO A 63 -8.56 -16.87 -36.28
C PRO A 63 -7.13 -16.95 -35.72
N VAL A 64 -6.88 -17.97 -34.91
CA VAL A 64 -5.58 -18.26 -34.31
C VAL A 64 -5.24 -19.75 -34.43
N SER A 65 -3.95 -20.08 -34.38
CA SER A 65 -3.48 -21.46 -34.43
C SER A 65 -3.98 -22.26 -33.23
N ALA A 66 -4.01 -23.59 -33.36
CA ALA A 66 -4.37 -24.48 -32.26
C ALA A 66 -3.41 -24.34 -31.07
N SER A 67 -2.11 -24.18 -31.34
CA SER A 67 -1.10 -23.98 -30.29
C SER A 67 -1.32 -22.69 -29.51
N PHE A 68 -1.73 -21.61 -30.18
CA PHE A 68 -2.00 -20.35 -29.51
C PHE A 68 -3.28 -20.41 -28.65
N LYS A 69 -4.31 -21.15 -29.08
CA LYS A 69 -5.48 -21.42 -28.23
C LYS A 69 -5.09 -22.17 -26.95
N THR A 70 -4.20 -23.15 -27.05
CA THR A 70 -3.66 -23.86 -25.89
C THR A 70 -2.90 -22.89 -24.97
N GLN A 71 -2.03 -22.05 -25.53
CA GLN A 71 -1.32 -21.02 -24.76
C GLN A 71 -2.29 -20.09 -24.01
N GLN A 72 -3.34 -19.59 -24.67
CA GLN A 72 -4.33 -18.72 -24.04
C GLN A 72 -5.09 -19.43 -22.90
N ALA A 73 -5.39 -20.72 -23.06
CA ALA A 73 -6.02 -21.51 -22.01
C ALA A 73 -5.08 -21.72 -20.82
N GLU A 74 -3.82 -22.07 -21.08
CA GLU A 74 -2.80 -22.28 -20.04
C GLU A 74 -2.46 -20.97 -19.30
N ALA A 75 -2.47 -19.84 -19.99
CA ALA A 75 -2.28 -18.51 -19.42
C ALA A 75 -3.53 -17.95 -18.72
N GLY A 76 -4.68 -18.63 -18.79
CA GLY A 76 -5.90 -18.21 -18.12
C GLY A 76 -6.57 -16.96 -18.71
N CYS A 77 -6.33 -16.66 -19.98
CA CYS A 77 -6.75 -15.41 -20.62
C CYS A 77 -8.26 -15.15 -20.58
N ALA A 78 -9.08 -16.20 -20.59
CA ALA A 78 -10.53 -16.08 -20.49
C ALA A 78 -11.04 -15.55 -19.13
N LYS A 79 -10.15 -15.40 -18.14
CA LYS A 79 -10.43 -14.88 -16.79
C LYS A 79 -9.54 -13.68 -16.42
N ALA A 80 -8.67 -13.25 -17.32
CA ALA A 80 -7.83 -12.09 -17.08
C ALA A 80 -8.67 -10.83 -17.25
N ASP A 81 -8.39 -9.82 -16.42
CA ASP A 81 -9.03 -8.52 -16.47
C ASP A 81 -7.94 -7.45 -16.60
N TRP A 82 -8.22 -6.38 -17.34
CA TRP A 82 -7.29 -5.27 -17.46
C TRP A 82 -7.05 -4.60 -16.10
N PRO A 83 -5.80 -4.24 -15.72
CA PRO A 83 -4.56 -4.35 -16.50
C PRO A 83 -3.76 -5.65 -16.24
N ASP A 84 -4.30 -6.56 -15.42
CA ASP A 84 -3.67 -7.82 -15.01
C ASP A 84 -3.78 -8.93 -16.08
N ILE A 85 -3.39 -8.62 -17.32
CA ILE A 85 -3.41 -9.56 -18.43
C ILE A 85 -1.99 -10.08 -18.73
N PRO A 86 -1.75 -11.40 -18.71
CA PRO A 86 -0.46 -11.96 -19.07
C PRO A 86 -0.09 -11.67 -20.53
N ALA A 87 1.19 -11.38 -20.81
CA ALA A 87 1.69 -11.21 -22.18
C ALA A 87 1.41 -12.43 -23.08
N ALA A 88 1.35 -13.63 -22.50
CA ALA A 88 1.04 -14.87 -23.20
C ALA A 88 -0.39 -14.91 -23.79
N CYS A 89 -1.26 -13.98 -23.42
CA CYS A 89 -2.58 -13.84 -24.03
C CYS A 89 -2.56 -13.25 -25.43
N TYR A 90 -1.42 -12.68 -25.84
CA TYR A 90 -1.23 -12.03 -27.13
C TYR A 90 -0.21 -12.78 -28.00
N PRO A 91 -0.41 -12.85 -29.33
CA PRO A 91 0.54 -13.47 -30.23
C PRO A 91 1.90 -12.74 -30.16
N GLN A 92 2.98 -13.51 -30.31
CA GLN A 92 4.35 -13.02 -30.47
C GLN A 92 4.78 -13.11 -31.92
#